data_AF-A0A2V7KMY6-F1
#
_entry.id   AF-A0A2V7KMY6-F1
#
_cell.length_a   1.000
_cell.length_b   1.000
_cell.length_c   1.000
_cell.angle_alpha   90.00
_cell.angle_beta   90.00
_cell.angle_gamma   90.00
#
_symmetry.space_group_name_H-M   'P 1'
#
loop_
_entity.id
_entity.type
_entity.pdbx_description
1 polymer ?
#
loop_
_entity_poly.entity_id
_entity_poly.type
_entity_poly.pdbx_seq_one_letter_code
_entity_poly.pdbx_strand_id
1 'polypeptide(L)'
;MAFDSVTELPADGYIPTTFAADTANVAIGKWYDYSMWSHLLTSRHHVYAIRSRTGQLAKLEILAYYCREVGAACYTIRYKQARPRMRSTGGVRVN
;
A
#
# COMPACT_ATOMS: atom_id res chain seq x y z
N MET A 1 2.04 6.74 -9.02
CA MET A 1 3.25 5.94 -9.38
C MET A 1 2.78 4.59 -9.85
N ALA A 2 3.40 4.01 -10.88
CA ALA A 2 3.04 2.66 -11.33
C ALA A 2 3.64 1.60 -10.38
N PHE A 3 2.94 0.49 -10.20
CA PHE A 3 3.42 -0.59 -9.33
C PHE A 3 4.82 -1.05 -9.70
N ASP A 4 5.06 -1.35 -10.97
CA ASP A 4 6.34 -1.92 -11.41
C ASP A 4 7.50 -0.93 -11.35
N SER A 5 7.22 0.38 -11.37
CA SER A 5 8.25 1.41 -11.17
C SER A 5 8.77 1.50 -9.72
N VAL A 6 8.04 0.96 -8.74
CA VAL A 6 8.46 0.96 -7.33
C VAL A 6 9.28 -0.30 -7.04
N THR A 7 10.60 -0.18 -7.03
CA THR A 7 11.52 -1.32 -6.82
C THR A 7 12.09 -1.37 -5.40
N GLU A 8 12.14 -0.23 -4.71
CA GLU A 8 12.65 -0.08 -3.35
C GLU A 8 11.62 0.64 -2.47
N LEU A 9 11.56 0.27 -1.20
CA LEU A 9 10.63 0.86 -0.23
C LEU A 9 11.35 1.68 0.83
N PRO A 10 10.71 2.71 1.41
CA PRO A 10 11.27 3.45 2.53
C PRO A 10 11.70 2.53 3.69
N ALA A 11 12.79 2.85 4.36
CA ALA A 11 13.22 2.12 5.55
C ALA A 11 12.36 2.45 6.78
N ASP A 12 11.83 3.67 6.83
CA ASP A 12 11.05 4.26 7.92
C ASP A 12 9.81 5.03 7.38
N GLY A 13 9.05 5.66 8.28
CA GLY A 13 7.86 6.44 7.93
C GLY A 13 6.55 5.63 7.82
N TYR A 14 6.55 4.36 8.25
CA TYR A 14 5.36 3.53 8.26
C TYR A 14 4.37 3.97 9.35
N ILE A 15 3.10 4.05 8.99
CA ILE A 15 2.00 4.31 9.93
C ILE A 15 1.59 2.97 10.56
N PRO A 16 1.63 2.83 11.91
CA PRO A 16 1.26 1.58 12.57
C PRO A 16 -0.23 1.28 12.42
N THR A 17 -0.55 0.00 12.38
CA THR A 17 -1.94 -0.48 12.47
C THR A 17 -2.48 -0.26 13.88
N THR A 18 -3.69 0.27 13.99
CA THR A 18 -4.42 0.34 15.26
C THR A 18 -5.16 -0.98 15.46
N PHE A 19 -4.86 -1.64 16.58
CA PHE A 19 -5.52 -2.88 16.98
C PHE A 19 -6.61 -2.57 18.00
N ALA A 20 -7.85 -2.78 17.61
CA ALA A 20 -9.06 -2.62 18.43
C ALA A 20 -10.10 -3.64 17.97
N ALA A 21 -11.36 -3.49 18.42
CA ALA A 21 -12.48 -4.30 17.90
C ALA A 21 -12.52 -4.29 16.36
N ASP A 22 -12.34 -3.10 15.78
CA ASP A 22 -12.06 -2.93 14.36
C ASP A 22 -10.56 -2.64 14.17
N THR A 23 -9.83 -3.64 13.65
CA THR A 23 -8.42 -3.46 13.30
C THR A 23 -8.31 -2.68 12.00
N ALA A 24 -7.64 -1.52 12.04
CA ALA A 24 -7.54 -0.62 10.89
C ALA A 24 -6.16 0.02 10.76
N ASN A 25 -5.79 0.35 9.52
CA ASN A 25 -4.63 1.18 9.23
C ASN A 25 -5.06 2.37 8.38
N VAL A 26 -4.89 3.59 8.91
CA VAL A 26 -5.32 4.81 8.23
C VAL A 26 -4.58 5.08 6.93
N ALA A 27 -3.37 4.52 6.76
CA ALA A 27 -2.58 4.69 5.55
C ALA A 27 -3.24 4.05 4.32
N ILE A 28 -3.96 2.93 4.48
CA ILE A 28 -4.58 2.19 3.38
C ILE A 28 -6.07 2.55 3.18
N GLY A 29 -6.69 3.25 4.13
CA GLY A 29 -8.14 3.53 4.12
C GLY A 29 -8.66 4.35 2.92
N LYS A 30 -7.77 4.99 2.15
CA LYS A 30 -8.12 5.84 0.99
C LYS A 30 -7.72 5.23 -0.36
N TRP A 31 -7.79 3.90 -0.50
CA TRP A 31 -7.38 3.20 -1.73
C TRP A 31 -8.33 3.39 -2.93
N TYR A 32 -9.53 3.94 -2.71
CA TYR A 32 -10.58 4.03 -3.73
C TYR A 32 -11.10 5.47 -3.91
N ASP A 33 -11.59 5.77 -5.11
CA ASP A 33 -12.55 6.84 -5.36
C ASP A 33 -13.97 6.29 -5.23
N TYR A 34 -14.85 7.07 -4.59
CA TYR A 34 -16.26 6.73 -4.44
C TYR A 34 -17.11 7.63 -5.34
N SER A 35 -17.92 7.03 -6.20
CA SER A 35 -18.87 7.74 -7.02
C SER A 35 -20.17 7.95 -6.27
N MET A 36 -20.54 9.21 -5.99
CA MET A 36 -21.84 9.52 -5.37
C MET A 36 -23.04 9.20 -6.27
N TRP A 37 -22.83 9.09 -7.59
CA TRP A 37 -23.89 8.83 -8.56
C TRP A 37 -24.22 7.34 -8.68
N SER A 38 -23.18 6.49 -8.76
CA SER A 38 -23.35 5.04 -8.94
C SER A 38 -23.23 4.26 -7.64
N HIS A 39 -22.76 4.90 -6.57
CA HIS A 39 -22.34 4.27 -5.32
C HIS A 39 -21.23 3.21 -5.51
N LEU A 40 -20.49 3.29 -6.62
CA LEU A 40 -19.40 2.37 -6.92
C LEU A 40 -18.04 2.90 -6.46
N LEU A 41 -17.18 1.96 -6.07
CA LEU A 41 -15.79 2.16 -5.67
C LEU A 41 -14.86 1.83 -6.84
N THR A 42 -13.99 2.75 -7.23
CA THR A 42 -12.94 2.51 -8.23
C THR A 42 -11.56 2.63 -7.59
N SER A 43 -10.65 1.72 -7.91
CA SER A 43 -9.29 1.79 -7.34
C SER A 43 -8.57 3.07 -7.77
N ARG A 44 -7.86 3.69 -6.84
CA ARG A 44 -6.90 4.78 -7.13
C ARG A 44 -5.56 4.27 -7.65
N HIS A 45 -5.36 2.95 -7.70
CA HIS A 45 -4.09 2.33 -8.09
C HIS A 45 -2.89 2.82 -7.27
N HIS A 46 -3.14 3.11 -5.99
CA HIS A 46 -2.09 3.48 -5.05
C HIS A 46 -1.19 2.28 -4.73
N VAL A 47 0.11 2.54 -4.66
CA VAL A 47 1.12 1.56 -4.24
C VAL A 47 1.45 1.79 -2.77
N TYR A 48 1.10 0.83 -1.93
CA TYR A 48 1.32 0.87 -0.50
C TYR A 48 2.61 0.14 -0.14
N ALA A 49 3.50 0.83 0.59
CA ALA A 49 4.62 0.19 1.26
C ALA A 49 4.11 -0.46 2.56
N ILE A 50 4.41 -1.74 2.76
CA ILE A 50 4.01 -2.51 3.93
C ILE A 50 5.27 -3.04 4.61
N ARG A 51 5.33 -2.89 5.93
CA ARG A 51 6.30 -3.53 6.80
C ARG A 51 5.58 -4.48 7.76
N SER A 52 5.93 -5.75 7.71
CA SER A 52 5.39 -6.74 8.66
C SER A 52 5.99 -6.53 10.06
N ARG A 53 5.37 -7.16 11.07
CA ARG A 53 5.88 -7.15 12.45
C ARG A 53 7.31 -7.68 12.56
N THR A 54 7.65 -8.68 11.74
CA THR A 54 8.99 -9.29 11.64
C THR A 54 9.94 -8.52 10.73
N GLY A 55 9.52 -7.36 10.21
CA GLY A 55 10.36 -6.44 9.45
C GLY A 55 10.48 -6.73 7.94
N GLN A 56 9.77 -7.73 7.40
CA GLN A 56 9.75 -7.94 5.95
C GLN A 56 9.00 -6.80 5.26
N LEU A 57 9.48 -6.43 4.07
CA LEU A 57 8.92 -5.36 3.27
C LEU A 57 8.20 -5.91 2.04
N ALA A 58 7.04 -5.34 1.73
CA ALA A 58 6.29 -5.64 0.53
C ALA A 58 5.60 -4.38 0.00
N LYS A 59 5.38 -4.33 -1.31
CA LYS A 59 4.46 -3.38 -1.92
C LYS A 59 3.15 -4.07 -2.25
N LEU A 60 2.05 -3.33 -2.12
CA LEU A 60 0.70 -3.82 -2.38
C LEU A 60 -0.09 -2.78 -3.17
N GLU A 61 -0.94 -3.24 -4.08
CA GLU A 61 -1.95 -2.43 -4.74
C GLU A 61 -3.26 -3.20 -4.81
N ILE A 62 -4.35 -2.50 -4.47
CA ILE A 62 -5.71 -3.01 -4.65
C ILE A 62 -6.16 -2.64 -6.05
N LEU A 63 -6.57 -3.63 -6.85
CA LEU A 63 -6.97 -3.46 -8.24
C LEU A 63 -8.50 -3.41 -8.40
N ALA A 64 -9.21 -4.22 -7.63
CA ALA A 64 -10.67 -4.29 -7.68
C ALA A 64 -11.25 -4.68 -6.31
N TYR A 65 -12.54 -4.42 -6.13
CA TYR A 65 -13.31 -4.72 -4.92
C TYR A 65 -14.60 -5.50 -5.19
N TYR A 66 -15.09 -5.47 -6.42
CA TYR A 66 -16.30 -6.19 -6.80
C TYR A 66 -15.96 -7.59 -7.30
N CYS A 67 -16.89 -8.52 -7.09
CA CYS A 67 -16.74 -9.89 -7.52
C CYS A 67 -16.79 -9.98 -9.05
N ARG A 68 -16.32 -11.10 -9.62
CA ARG A 68 -16.48 -11.36 -11.05
C ARG A 68 -17.96 -11.48 -11.44
N GLU A 69 -18.74 -12.04 -10.52
CA GLU A 69 -20.20 -12.05 -10.55
C GLU A 69 -20.77 -10.89 -9.70
N VAL A 70 -22.07 -10.88 -9.45
CA VAL A 70 -22.72 -9.84 -8.65
C VAL A 70 -22.27 -9.93 -7.19
N GLY A 71 -21.65 -8.86 -6.67
CA GLY A 71 -21.25 -8.78 -5.27
C GLY A 71 -20.12 -7.80 -5.01
N ALA A 72 -19.90 -7.49 -3.73
CA ALA A 72 -18.89 -6.57 -3.22
C ALA A 72 -17.93 -7.29 -2.26
N ALA A 73 -16.82 -6.63 -1.90
CA ALA A 73 -15.77 -7.15 -1.02
C ALA A 73 -14.96 -8.34 -1.56
N CYS A 74 -14.99 -8.58 -2.87
CA CYS A 74 -14.05 -9.47 -3.55
C CYS A 74 -12.82 -8.69 -4.00
N TYR A 75 -11.84 -8.56 -3.10
CA TYR A 75 -10.61 -7.83 -3.42
C TYR A 75 -9.77 -8.58 -4.47
N THR A 76 -9.41 -7.89 -5.54
CA THR A 76 -8.28 -8.27 -6.38
C THR A 76 -7.08 -7.44 -5.97
N ILE A 77 -6.00 -8.10 -5.58
CA ILE A 77 -4.80 -7.44 -5.05
C ILE A 77 -3.60 -7.98 -5.81
N ARG A 78 -2.66 -7.09 -6.17
CA ARG A 78 -1.30 -7.50 -6.53
C ARG A 78 -0.32 -7.07 -5.45
N TYR A 79 0.67 -7.91 -5.19
CA TYR A 79 1.71 -7.61 -4.22
C TYR A 79 3.05 -8.17 -4.68
N LYS A 80 4.13 -7.61 -4.14
CA LYS A 80 5.49 -8.09 -4.37
C LYS A 80 6.34 -7.78 -3.15
N GLN A 81 7.14 -8.76 -2.71
CA GLN A 81 8.18 -8.49 -1.72
C GLN A 81 9.19 -7.48 -2.27
N ALA A 82 9.72 -6.64 -1.40
CA ALA A 82 10.66 -5.58 -1.76
C ALA A 82 11.80 -5.48 -0.75
N ARG A 83 12.86 -4.77 -1.14
CA ARG A 83 13.98 -4.44 -0.26
C ARG A 83 13.88 -3.00 0.21
N PRO A 84 14.45 -2.66 1.38
CA PRO A 84 14.53 -1.27 1.81
C PRO A 84 15.45 -0.50 0.88
N ARG A 85 15.07 0.73 0.55
CA ARG A 85 15.94 1.72 -0.06
C ARG A 85 17.07 1.99 0.91
N MET A 86 18.32 1.82 0.46
CA MET A 86 19.47 2.17 1.30
C MET A 86 19.38 3.66 1.62
N ARG A 87 19.47 4.03 2.91
CA ARG A 87 19.67 5.43 3.29
C ARG A 87 20.99 5.85 2.66
N SER A 88 20.96 6.89 1.82
CA SER A 88 22.19 7.58 1.44
C SER A 88 22.79 8.11 2.73
N THR A 89 23.83 7.44 3.24
CA THR A 89 24.74 8.06 4.19
C THR A 89 25.34 9.23 3.44
N GLY A 90 24.90 10.45 3.77
CA GLY A 90 25.52 11.67 3.30
C GLY A 90 26.99 11.66 3.71
N GLY A 91 27.83 11.11 2.84
CA GLY A 91 29.27 11.23 2.93
C GLY A 91 29.63 12.66 2.58
N VAL A 92 29.66 13.52 3.59
CA VAL A 92 30.52 14.70 3.54
C VAL A 92 31.93 14.15 3.35
N ARG A 93 32.46 14.26 2.13
CA ARG A 93 33.91 14.17 1.93
C ARG A 93 34.48 15.44 2.55
N VAL A 94 35.04 15.32 3.74
CA VAL A 94 35.94 16.33 4.27
C VAL A 94 37.25 16.14 3.52
N ASN A 95 37.59 17.09 2.65
CA ASN A 95 38.97 17.33 2.21
C ASN A 95 39.52 18.46 3.06
#